data_AF-A0A3P1X1B4-F1
#
_entry.id   AF-A0A3P1X1B4-F1
#
_cell.length_a   1.000
_cell.length_b   1.000
_cell.length_c   1.000
_cell.angle_alpha   90.00
_cell.angle_beta   90.00
_cell.angle_gamma   90.00
#
_symmetry.space_group_name_H-M   'P 1'
#
loop_
_entity.id
_entity.type
_entity.pdbx_description
1 polymer ?
#
loop_
_entity_poly.entity_id
_entity_poly.type
_entity_poly.pdbx_seq_one_letter_code
_entity_poly.pdbx_strand_id
1 'polypeptide(L)'
;MTKTSARIAVRGRSSSFAERERRLENLAVEHLVLTDKIAALEAERNTVVLKLYDEGLRRSEIAQRLDLDLREIPTRKRLTPEAASETEDSDDDRTPDGADNSSTEPDSSDEVSGEDPSQS
;
A
#
# COMPACT_ATOMS: atom_id res chain seq x y z
N MET A 1 -5.50 -39.84 21.23
CA MET A 1 -4.58 -38.78 21.67
C MET A 1 -4.49 -38.76 23.19
N THR A 2 -3.31 -38.59 23.79
CA THR A 2 -3.15 -38.47 25.25
C THR A 2 -3.13 -37.00 25.67
N LYS A 3 -3.56 -36.71 26.91
CA LYS A 3 -3.59 -35.34 27.48
C LYS A 3 -2.22 -34.65 27.42
N THR A 4 -1.13 -35.41 27.51
CA THR A 4 0.25 -34.91 27.43
C THR A 4 0.60 -34.42 26.02
N SER A 5 0.27 -35.18 24.98
CA SER A 5 0.51 -34.77 23.58
C SER A 5 -0.25 -33.48 23.22
N ALA A 6 -1.48 -33.34 23.71
CA ALA A 6 -2.27 -32.11 23.51
C ALA A 6 -1.60 -30.88 24.15
N ARG A 7 -1.06 -31.00 25.37
CA ARG A 7 -0.36 -29.90 26.05
C ARG A 7 0.93 -29.49 25.33
N ILE A 8 1.70 -30.45 24.83
CA ILE A 8 2.92 -30.20 24.06
C ILE A 8 2.58 -29.44 22.76
N ALA A 9 1.55 -29.88 22.03
CA ALA A 9 1.10 -29.22 20.81
C ALA A 9 0.59 -27.79 21.07
N VAL A 10 -0.13 -27.55 22.18
CA VAL A 10 -0.53 -26.20 22.58
C VAL A 10 0.70 -25.33 22.85
N ARG A 11 1.66 -25.82 23.64
CA ARG A 11 2.88 -25.07 23.97
C ARG A 11 3.69 -24.69 22.72
N GLY A 12 3.87 -25.63 21.78
CA GLY A 12 4.58 -25.38 20.52
C GLY A 12 3.85 -24.38 19.62
N ARG A 13 2.52 -24.44 19.56
CA ARG A 13 1.72 -23.44 18.84
C ARG A 13 1.85 -22.06 19.47
N SER A 14 1.74 -21.96 20.79
CA SER A 14 1.90 -20.70 21.52
C SER A 14 3.28 -20.07 21.34
N SER A 15 4.37 -20.86 21.40
CA SER A 15 5.71 -20.32 21.17
C SER A 15 5.88 -19.82 19.74
N SER A 16 5.38 -20.57 18.75
CA SER A 16 5.43 -20.15 17.35
C SER A 16 4.61 -18.88 17.09
N PHE A 17 3.50 -18.71 17.82
CA PHE A 17 2.66 -17.51 17.72
C PHE A 17 3.40 -16.30 18.30
N ALA A 18 3.96 -16.43 19.50
CA ALA A 18 4.72 -15.36 20.15
C ALA A 18 5.94 -14.94 19.31
N GLU A 19 6.59 -15.88 18.62
CA GLU A 19 7.69 -15.56 17.71
C GLU A 19 7.22 -14.79 16.46
N ARG A 20 6.10 -15.22 15.85
CA ARG A 20 5.49 -14.50 14.72
C ARG A 20 5.03 -13.10 15.11
N GLU A 21 4.41 -12.96 16.28
CA GLU A 21 3.96 -11.68 16.83
C GLU A 21 5.14 -10.71 16.99
N ARG A 22 6.22 -11.14 17.67
CA ARG A 22 7.45 -10.34 17.78
C ARG A 22 8.05 -9.95 16.44
N ARG A 23 8.02 -10.86 15.46
CA ARG A 23 8.50 -10.56 14.11
C ARG A 23 7.65 -9.49 13.42
N LEU A 24 6.33 -9.54 13.58
CA LEU A 24 5.42 -8.54 13.04
C LEU A 24 5.59 -7.19 13.71
N GLU A 25 5.75 -7.17 15.04
CA GLU A 25 6.05 -5.96 15.79
C GLU A 25 7.35 -5.31 15.31
N ASN A 26 8.43 -6.09 15.17
CA ASN A 26 9.71 -5.59 14.66
C ASN A 26 9.57 -5.04 13.24
N LEU A 27 8.87 -5.75 12.35
CA LEU A 27 8.65 -5.30 10.98
C LEU A 27 7.86 -3.98 10.93
N ALA A 28 6.85 -3.82 11.79
CA ALA A 28 6.06 -2.60 11.86
C ALA A 28 6.91 -1.40 12.33
N VAL A 29 7.77 -1.60 13.33
CA VAL A 29 8.71 -0.57 13.79
C VAL A 29 9.72 -0.22 12.69
N GLU A 30 10.31 -1.22 12.03
CA GLU A 30 11.24 -1.00 10.92
C GLU A 30 10.59 -0.24 9.78
N HIS A 31 9.35 -0.60 9.41
CA HIS A 31 8.60 0.10 8.38
C HIS A 31 8.41 1.58 8.72
N LEU A 32 7.96 1.91 9.92
CA LEU A 32 7.80 3.29 10.37
C LEU A 32 9.11 4.09 10.26
N VAL A 33 10.20 3.51 10.79
CA VAL A 33 11.52 4.14 10.74
C VAL A 33 12.00 4.36 9.30
N LEU A 34 11.74 3.41 8.40
CA LEU A 34 12.12 3.55 6.99
C LEU A 34 11.26 4.60 6.28
N THR A 35 9.96 4.68 6.56
CA THR A 35 9.08 5.71 6.02
C THR A 35 9.56 7.10 6.42
N ASP A 36 9.89 7.32 7.70
CA ASP A 36 10.40 8.61 8.18
C ASP A 36 11.75 8.97 7.54
N LYS A 37 12.64 7.98 7.36
CA LYS A 37 13.92 8.18 6.66
C LYS A 37 13.72 8.56 5.20
N ILE A 38 12.78 7.91 4.51
CA ILE A 38 12.46 8.25 3.11
C ILE A 38 11.95 9.69 3.05
N ALA A 39 11.01 10.07 3.91
CA ALA A 39 10.49 11.44 3.96
C ALA A 39 11.58 12.49 4.22
N ALA A 40 12.52 12.19 5.14
CA ALA A 40 13.65 13.07 5.41
C ALA A 40 14.58 13.22 4.19
N LEU A 41 14.92 12.11 3.53
CA LEU A 41 15.74 12.14 2.31
C LEU A 41 15.04 12.87 1.15
N GLU A 42 13.73 12.72 1.02
CA GLU A 42 12.94 13.45 0.03
C GLU A 42 12.95 14.96 0.31
N ALA A 43 12.85 15.38 1.57
CA ALA A 43 12.96 16.78 1.97
C ALA A 43 14.35 17.37 1.69
N GLU A 44 15.41 16.61 1.97
CA GLU A 44 16.79 16.98 1.63
C GLU A 44 16.95 17.14 0.12
N ARG A 45 16.47 16.15 -0.66
CA ARG A 45 16.47 16.20 -2.13
C ARG A 45 15.72 17.42 -2.63
N ASN A 46 14.53 17.68 -2.11
CA ASN A 46 13.69 18.83 -2.48
C ASN A 46 14.42 20.16 -2.24
N THR A 47 15.17 20.27 -1.15
CA THR A 47 16.01 21.43 -0.84
C THR A 47 17.12 21.62 -1.88
N VAL A 48 17.79 20.54 -2.29
CA VAL A 48 18.81 20.59 -3.34
C VAL A 48 18.21 21.00 -4.68
N VAL A 49 17.08 20.41 -5.07
CA VAL A 49 16.39 20.74 -6.32
C VAL A 49 15.95 22.20 -6.35
N LEU A 50 15.43 22.73 -5.22
CA LEU A 50 15.04 24.14 -5.13
C LEU A 50 16.24 25.08 -5.33
N LYS A 51 17.38 24.78 -4.70
CA LYS A 51 18.62 25.55 -4.91
C LYS A 51 19.05 25.57 -6.38
N LEU A 52 18.99 24.43 -7.06
CA LEU A 52 19.33 24.36 -8.49
C LEU A 52 18.35 25.17 -9.36
N TYR A 53 17.07 25.20 -9.00
CA TYR A 53 16.12 26.12 -9.64
C TYR A 53 16.45 27.58 -9.40
N ASP A 54 16.88 27.94 -8.20
CA ASP A 54 17.28 29.30 -7.84
C ASP A 54 18.60 29.71 -8.53
N GLU A 55 19.48 28.75 -8.84
CA GLU A 55 20.64 28.91 -9.72
C GLU A 55 20.26 29.08 -11.21
N GLY A 56 18.97 28.95 -11.56
CA GLY A 56 18.44 29.17 -12.90
C GLY A 56 18.38 27.92 -13.79
N LEU A 57 18.67 26.73 -13.25
CA LEU A 57 18.61 25.49 -14.04
C LEU A 57 17.16 25.11 -14.35
N ARG A 58 16.97 24.55 -15.55
CA ARG A 58 15.70 23.96 -15.97
C ARG A 58 15.55 22.55 -15.38
N ARG A 59 14.30 22.09 -15.24
CA ARG A 59 13.97 20.76 -14.70
C ARG A 59 14.73 19.62 -15.38
N SER A 60 14.92 19.69 -16.70
CA SER A 60 15.67 18.69 -17.48
C SER A 60 17.18 18.72 -17.19
N GLU A 61 17.76 19.90 -16.97
CA GLU A 61 19.17 20.06 -16.62
C GLU A 61 19.42 19.57 -15.19
N ILE A 62 18.48 19.81 -14.28
CA ILE A 62 18.51 19.27 -12.92
C ILE A 62 18.46 17.74 -12.94
N ALA A 63 17.55 17.14 -13.72
CA ALA A 63 17.45 15.70 -13.87
C ALA A 63 18.78 15.09 -14.36
N GLN A 64 19.38 15.68 -15.40
CA GLN A 64 20.68 15.26 -15.91
C GLN A 64 21.80 15.43 -14.89
N ARG A 65 21.82 16.55 -14.16
CA ARG A 65 22.86 16.85 -13.16
C ARG A 65 22.81 15.93 -11.96
N LEU A 66 21.63 15.47 -11.57
CA LEU A 66 21.42 14.57 -10.45
C LEU A 66 21.40 13.09 -10.88
N ASP A 67 21.51 12.79 -12.18
CA ASP A 67 21.35 11.45 -12.76
C ASP A 67 20.04 10.77 -12.32
N LEU A 68 18.95 11.55 -12.34
CA LEU A 68 17.62 11.11 -11.96
C LEU A 68 16.66 11.18 -13.14
N ASP A 69 15.63 10.34 -13.10
CA ASP A 69 14.54 10.41 -14.06
C ASP A 69 13.80 11.75 -13.96
N LEU A 70 13.41 12.30 -15.10
CA LEU A 70 12.70 13.59 -15.15
C LEU A 70 11.41 13.56 -14.31
N ARG A 71 10.76 12.40 -14.20
CA ARG A 71 9.54 12.19 -13.40
C ARG A 71 9.80 12.36 -11.91
N GLU A 72 10.99 12.03 -11.44
CA GLU A 72 11.38 12.11 -10.05
C GLU A 72 11.60 13.56 -9.63
N ILE A 73 12.06 14.43 -10.53
CA ILE A 73 12.28 15.84 -10.22
C ILE A 73 10.95 16.57 -10.02
N PRO A 74 10.63 17.08 -8.82
CA PRO A 74 9.42 17.84 -8.58
C PRO A 74 9.46 19.17 -9.34
N THR A 75 8.28 19.67 -9.70
CA THR A 75 8.18 21.01 -10.30
C THR A 75 8.43 22.07 -9.23
N ARG A 76 8.98 23.23 -9.61
CA ARG A 76 9.26 24.33 -8.68
C ARG A 76 8.06 24.73 -7.82
N LYS A 77 6.84 24.71 -8.39
CA LYS A 77 5.59 25.01 -7.67
C LYS A 77 5.28 24.03 -6.53
N ARG A 78 5.68 22.77 -6.65
CA ARG A 78 5.48 21.75 -5.61
C ARG A 78 6.49 21.85 -4.46
N LEU A 79 7.54 22.64 -4.63
CA LEU A 79 8.61 22.84 -3.65
C LEU A 79 8.37 24.08 -2.77
N THR A 80 7.39 24.91 -3.11
CA THR A 80 7.04 26.10 -2.34
C THR A 80 6.04 25.76 -1.23
N PRO A 81 6.18 26.36 -0.03
CA PRO A 81 5.35 26.03 1.14
C PRO A 81 3.85 26.27 0.92
N GLU A 82 3.48 27.14 -0.03
CA GLU A 82 2.08 27.41 -0.41
C GLU A 82 1.36 26.17 -1.00
N ALA A 83 2.09 25.21 -1.57
CA ALA A 83 1.50 23.98 -2.10
C ALA A 83 1.26 22.90 -1.02
N ALA A 84 1.84 23.05 0.18
CA ALA A 84 1.68 22.09 1.27
C ALA A 84 0.34 22.23 2.01
N SER A 85 -0.39 23.34 1.79
CA SER A 85 -1.70 23.60 2.41
C SER A 85 -2.90 23.20 1.55
N GLU A 86 -2.70 22.63 0.36
CA GLU A 86 -3.81 22.27 -0.55
C GLU A 86 -4.20 20.79 -0.52
N THR A 87 -3.62 19.96 0.35
CA THR A 87 -3.90 18.51 0.42
C THR A 87 -4.65 18.05 1.66
N GLU A 88 -5.08 18.96 2.53
CA GLU A 88 -5.96 18.63 3.65
C GLU A 88 -7.33 19.25 3.41
N ASP A 89 -8.38 18.45 3.66
CA ASP A 89 -9.80 18.79 3.58
C ASP A 89 -10.50 18.57 2.23
N SER A 90 -10.66 17.30 1.86
CA SER A 90 -11.87 16.87 1.17
C SER A 90 -12.33 15.57 1.81
N ASP A 91 -12.98 15.71 2.97
CA ASP A 91 -13.94 14.74 3.49
C ASP A 91 -15.08 14.60 2.46
N ASP A 92 -14.87 13.78 1.44
CA ASP A 92 -15.92 13.38 0.51
C ASP A 92 -16.72 12.27 1.19
N ASP A 93 -17.71 12.70 1.97
CA ASP A 93 -18.81 11.93 2.53
C ASP A 93 -19.44 11.05 1.43
N ARG A 94 -18.88 9.84 1.22
CA ARG A 94 -19.56 8.79 0.46
C ARG A 94 -20.78 8.35 1.25
N THR A 95 -21.90 9.02 1.03
CA THR A 95 -23.22 8.46 1.29
C THR A 95 -23.35 7.13 0.53
N PRO A 96 -23.53 5.98 1.20
CA PRO A 96 -23.95 4.78 0.51
C PRO A 96 -25.43 4.97 0.16
N ASP A 97 -25.72 5.29 -1.09
CA ASP A 97 -27.09 5.32 -1.59
C ASP A 97 -27.61 3.87 -1.58
N GLY A 98 -28.42 3.58 -0.57
CA GLY A 98 -29.09 2.31 -0.38
C GLY A 98 -30.19 2.16 -1.42
N ALA A 99 -29.88 1.51 -2.54
CA ALA A 99 -30.89 0.95 -3.42
C ALA A 99 -31.18 -0.49 -2.97
N ASP A 100 -32.16 -0.60 -2.07
CA ASP A 100 -32.75 -1.84 -1.60
C ASP A 100 -34.15 -1.98 -2.24
N ASN A 101 -34.29 -2.85 -3.25
CA ASN A 101 -35.51 -3.58 -3.61
C ASN A 101 -35.27 -4.45 -4.88
N SER A 102 -35.08 -5.76 -4.73
CA SER A 102 -36.13 -6.79 -4.68
C SER A 102 -36.76 -7.15 -6.05
N SER A 103 -36.43 -8.38 -6.47
CA SER A 103 -37.29 -9.39 -7.12
C SER A 103 -37.53 -9.31 -8.62
N THR A 104 -36.99 -10.30 -9.37
CA THR A 104 -37.76 -11.35 -10.08
C THR A 104 -36.77 -12.27 -10.84
N GLU A 105 -36.50 -13.46 -10.32
CA GLU A 105 -36.21 -14.66 -11.13
C GLU A 105 -37.58 -15.19 -11.64
N PRO A 106 -37.72 -15.96 -12.73
CA PRO A 106 -36.72 -16.88 -13.31
C PRO A 106 -36.64 -16.85 -14.84
N ASP A 107 -35.53 -17.29 -15.44
CA ASP A 107 -35.70 -18.04 -16.68
C ASP A 107 -34.68 -19.17 -16.85
N SER A 108 -35.25 -20.24 -17.38
CA SER A 108 -34.75 -21.56 -17.63
C SER A 108 -33.54 -21.55 -18.56
N SER A 109 -32.50 -22.28 -18.17
CA SER A 109 -31.60 -22.91 -19.14
C SER A 109 -31.15 -24.25 -18.56
N ASP A 110 -32.04 -25.21 -18.76
CA ASP A 110 -31.70 -26.63 -18.84
C ASP A 110 -30.67 -26.82 -19.97
N GLU A 111 -29.48 -27.32 -19.66
CA GLU A 111 -28.76 -28.30 -20.48
C GLU A 111 -27.60 -28.88 -19.67
N VAL A 112 -27.90 -29.91 -18.87
CA VAL A 112 -26.88 -30.84 -18.37
C VAL A 112 -26.71 -31.93 -19.41
N SER A 113 -25.73 -31.79 -20.29
CA SER A 113 -25.31 -32.91 -21.14
C SER A 113 -24.35 -33.78 -20.33
N GLY A 114 -24.94 -34.73 -19.60
CA GLY A 114 -24.20 -35.75 -18.90
C GLY A 114 -23.72 -36.82 -19.87
N GLU A 115 -22.40 -36.94 -20.05
CA GLU A 115 -21.79 -38.13 -20.61
C GLU A 115 -20.51 -38.43 -19.82
N ASP A 116 -20.65 -39.34 -18.85
CA ASP A 116 -19.57 -40.18 -18.38
C ASP A 116 -20.02 -41.62 -18.60
N PRO A 117 -19.23 -42.42 -19.32
CA PRO A 117 -18.93 -43.71 -18.71
C PRO A 117 -17.46 -44.08 -18.87
N SER A 118 -16.81 -44.24 -17.71
CA SER A 118 -16.13 -45.48 -17.29
C SER A 118 -15.25 -46.15 -18.34
N GLN A 119 -13.93 -46.15 -18.14
CA GLN A 119 -13.12 -47.32 -18.47
C GLN A 119 -12.13 -47.67 -17.36
N SER A 120 -12.14 -48.99 -17.11
CA SER A 120 -11.45 -49.83 -16.13
C SER A 120 -9.93 -49.70 -16.05
#